data_AF-A0AAV0HUV3-F1
#
_entry.id   AF-A0AAV0HUV3-F1
#
_cell.length_a   1.000
_cell.length_b   1.000
_cell.length_c   1.000
_cell.angle_alpha   90.00
_cell.angle_beta   90.00
_cell.angle_gamma   90.00
#
_symmetry.space_group_name_H-M   'P 1'
#
loop_
_entity.id
_entity.type
_entity.pdbx_description
1 polymer ?
#
loop_
_entity_poly.entity_id
_entity_poly.type
_entity_poly.pdbx_seq_one_letter_code
_entity_poly.pdbx_strand_id
1 'polypeptide(L)'
;MGYGWFITGFIWALALFTVLEWKICYGCWEQERISLLRIKASLDNPPSLSSWRSAKGTNSSDCCLWDGVGCNPTTGKVADLLFYYPAKPDINASLFLPFQELRRLTLQGVHIIGCIQNQGWPNLESLVIYSSSISCTNSLETVAAAMN
;
A
#
# COMPACT_ATOMS: atom_id res chain seq x y z
N MET A 1 -45.73 -31.47 12.54
CA MET A 1 -44.94 -30.84 11.45
C MET A 1 -44.71 -29.37 11.81
N GLY A 2 -43.48 -28.94 12.14
CA GLY A 2 -43.27 -27.54 12.56
C GLY A 2 -41.81 -27.08 12.65
N TYR A 3 -40.88 -28.01 12.86
CA TYR A 3 -39.46 -27.69 13.00
C TYR A 3 -38.78 -27.22 11.71
N GLY A 4 -39.36 -27.51 10.54
CA GLY A 4 -38.78 -27.17 9.24
C GLY A 4 -38.64 -25.67 9.01
N TRP A 5 -39.63 -24.87 9.40
CA TRP A 5 -39.63 -23.41 9.23
C TRP A 5 -38.60 -22.72 10.13
N PHE A 6 -38.37 -23.27 11.32
CA PHE A 6 -37.34 -22.79 12.25
C PHE A 6 -35.94 -23.09 11.73
N ILE A 7 -35.71 -24.30 11.20
CA ILE A 7 -34.41 -24.70 10.66
C ILE A 7 -34.07 -23.89 9.42
N THR A 8 -35.03 -23.67 8.50
CA THR A 8 -34.78 -22.85 7.31
C THR A 8 -34.48 -21.41 7.68
N GLY A 9 -35.21 -20.82 8.64
CA GLY A 9 -34.95 -19.46 9.11
C GLY A 9 -33.56 -19.32 9.76
N PHE A 10 -33.13 -20.32 10.52
CA PHE A 10 -31.82 -20.35 11.17
C PHE A 10 -30.67 -20.51 10.15
N ILE A 11 -30.88 -21.33 9.11
CA ILE A 11 -29.91 -21.48 8.01
C ILE A 11 -29.78 -20.18 7.21
N TRP A 12 -30.89 -19.50 6.89
CA TRP A 12 -30.86 -18.19 6.22
C TRP A 12 -30.22 -17.11 7.10
N ALA A 13 -30.43 -17.15 8.42
CA ALA A 13 -29.80 -16.22 9.36
C ALA A 13 -28.28 -16.45 9.48
N LEU A 14 -27.82 -17.71 9.53
CA LEU A 14 -26.40 -18.04 9.49
C LEU A 14 -25.77 -17.66 8.14
N ALA A 15 -26.47 -17.86 7.02
CA ALA A 15 -26.02 -17.42 5.71
C ALA A 15 -25.86 -15.89 5.64
N LEU A 16 -26.81 -15.13 6.20
CA LEU A 16 -26.71 -13.66 6.33
C LEU A 16 -25.52 -13.24 7.22
N PHE A 17 -25.23 -14.02 8.27
CA PHE A 17 -24.11 -13.80 9.18
C PHE A 17 -22.75 -14.13 8.51
N THR A 18 -22.70 -15.11 7.59
CA THR A 18 -21.51 -15.40 6.79
C THR A 18 -21.26 -14.41 5.65
N VAL A 19 -22.30 -13.70 5.19
CA VAL A 19 -22.19 -12.61 4.19
C VAL A 19 -21.58 -11.34 4.80
N LEU A 20 -21.66 -11.20 6.13
CA LEU A 20 -20.75 -10.32 6.85
C LEU A 20 -19.40 -11.02 6.91
N GLU A 21 -18.70 -11.06 5.78
CA GLU A 21 -17.27 -11.31 5.76
C GLU A 21 -16.65 -10.22 6.63
N TRP A 22 -16.28 -10.60 7.84
CA TRP A 22 -15.46 -9.76 8.68
C TRP A 22 -14.18 -9.54 7.89
N LYS A 23 -14.07 -8.41 7.18
CA LYS A 23 -12.78 -7.84 6.83
C LYS A 23 -12.12 -7.47 8.14
N ILE A 24 -11.49 -8.46 8.76
CA ILE A 24 -10.56 -8.26 9.86
C ILE A 24 -9.33 -7.64 9.21
N CYS A 25 -9.38 -6.32 8.97
CA CYS A 25 -8.20 -5.54 8.66
C CYS A 25 -7.45 -5.36 9.97
N TYR A 26 -6.51 -6.26 10.25
CA TYR A 26 -5.41 -5.92 11.14
C TYR A 26 -4.74 -4.70 10.51
N GLY A 27 -4.68 -3.58 11.25
CA GLY A 27 -3.99 -2.38 10.79
C GLY A 27 -2.63 -2.70 10.18
N CYS A 28 -2.17 -1.86 9.26
CA CYS A 28 -0.92 -2.17 8.56
C CYS A 28 0.26 -2.26 9.52
N TRP A 29 1.29 -2.99 9.09
CA TRP A 29 2.47 -3.23 9.91
C TRP A 29 3.16 -1.92 10.29
N GLU A 30 3.66 -1.84 11.53
CA GLU A 30 4.25 -0.62 12.06
C GLU A 30 5.40 -0.10 11.17
N GLN A 31 6.22 -1.00 10.60
CA GLN A 31 7.30 -0.62 9.68
C GLN A 31 6.77 -0.04 8.37
N GLU A 32 5.70 -0.60 7.81
CA GLU A 32 5.05 -0.09 6.60
C GLU A 32 4.41 1.27 6.87
N ARG A 33 3.72 1.41 8.00
CA ARG A 33 3.13 2.67 8.46
C ARG A 33 4.17 3.77 8.61
N ILE A 34 5.29 3.49 9.28
CA ILE A 34 6.40 4.44 9.43
C ILE A 34 6.97 4.83 8.06
N SER A 35 7.10 3.85 7.15
CA SER A 35 7.63 4.09 5.81
C SER A 35 6.72 4.97 4.98
N LEU A 36 5.40 4.77 5.03
CA LEU A 36 4.43 5.65 4.39
C LEU A 36 4.50 7.08 4.94
N LEU A 37 4.63 7.25 6.26
CA LEU A 37 4.78 8.58 6.85
C LEU A 37 6.10 9.26 6.41
N ARG A 38 7.18 8.49 6.25
CA ARG A 38 8.45 9.00 5.69
C ARG A 38 8.29 9.40 4.22
N ILE A 39 7.57 8.62 3.42
CA ILE A 39 7.23 8.96 2.03
C ILE A 39 6.49 10.29 2.00
N LYS A 40 5.42 10.44 2.78
CA LYS A 40 4.66 11.69 2.86
C LYS A 40 5.54 12.89 3.25
N ALA A 41 6.40 12.73 4.26
CA ALA A 41 7.33 13.77 4.66
C ALA A 41 8.35 14.12 3.56
N SER A 42 8.85 13.11 2.83
CA SER A 42 9.79 13.32 1.71
C SER A 42 9.18 14.11 0.54
N LEU A 43 7.86 14.00 0.37
CA LEU A 43 7.07 14.69 -0.67
C LEU A 43 6.56 16.08 -0.24
N ASP A 44 7.04 16.60 0.89
CA ASP A 44 6.61 17.87 1.50
C ASP A 44 5.13 17.90 1.94
N ASN A 45 4.65 16.77 2.50
CA ASN A 45 3.31 16.64 3.08
C ASN A 45 2.19 17.14 2.15
N PRO A 46 2.09 16.63 0.91
CA PRO A 46 1.13 17.13 -0.04
C PRO A 46 -0.31 16.88 0.43
N PRO A 47 -1.26 17.76 0.07
CA PRO A 47 -2.67 17.62 0.47
C PRO A 47 -3.30 16.33 -0.07
N SER A 48 -2.79 15.79 -1.18
CA SER A 48 -3.21 14.51 -1.74
C SER A 48 -2.94 13.31 -0.82
N LEU A 49 -2.04 13.45 0.17
CA LEU A 49 -1.72 12.44 1.18
C LEU A 49 -2.26 12.81 2.58
N SER A 50 -3.30 13.64 2.65
CA SER A 50 -3.87 14.13 3.93
C SER A 50 -4.45 13.02 4.81
N SER A 51 -4.93 11.92 4.23
CA SER A 51 -5.43 10.75 4.97
C SER A 51 -4.33 9.96 5.69
N TRP A 52 -3.06 10.14 5.32
CA TRP A 52 -1.93 9.45 5.95
C TRP A 52 -1.60 10.10 7.29
N ARG A 53 -2.20 9.58 8.38
CA ARG A 53 -2.18 10.22 9.71
C ARG A 53 -1.28 9.48 10.69
N SER A 54 -0.47 10.24 11.44
CA SER A 54 0.44 9.69 12.46
C SER A 54 -0.24 9.31 13.78
N ALA A 55 -1.48 9.75 14.04
CA ALA A 55 -2.13 9.52 15.34
C ALA A 55 -2.38 8.01 15.59
N LYS A 56 -1.74 7.47 16.63
CA LYS A 56 -2.05 6.15 17.20
C LYS A 56 -3.20 6.32 18.21
N GLY A 57 -4.24 5.49 18.11
CA GLY A 57 -5.31 5.46 19.12
C GLY A 57 -6.75 5.51 18.60
N THR A 58 -6.97 5.58 17.28
CA THR A 58 -8.30 5.37 16.66
C THR A 58 -8.14 4.52 15.39
N ASN A 59 -9.23 4.23 14.67
CA ASN A 59 -9.23 3.66 13.30
C ASN A 59 -8.27 4.39 12.32
N SER A 60 -7.69 5.53 12.72
CA SER A 60 -6.58 6.24 12.05
C SER A 60 -5.23 5.52 12.05
N SER A 61 -5.03 4.46 12.84
CA SER A 61 -3.79 3.65 12.79
C SER A 61 -3.73 2.71 11.59
N ASP A 62 -4.88 2.39 11.01
CA ASP A 62 -4.99 1.39 9.96
C ASP A 62 -4.68 2.04 8.61
N CYS A 63 -3.42 1.95 8.17
CA CYS A 63 -3.04 2.59 6.92
C CYS A 63 -3.70 2.00 5.67
N CYS A 64 -4.33 0.82 5.79
CA CYS A 64 -5.19 0.24 4.75
C CYS A 64 -6.47 1.06 4.48
N LEU A 65 -6.82 2.00 5.37
CA LEU A 65 -7.91 2.95 5.17
C LEU A 65 -7.44 4.28 4.57
N TRP A 66 -6.13 4.44 4.32
CA TRP A 66 -5.59 5.65 3.74
C TRP A 66 -5.82 5.66 2.23
N ASP A 67 -6.04 6.86 1.70
CA ASP A 67 -6.26 7.01 0.26
C ASP A 67 -5.02 6.54 -0.50
N GLY A 68 -5.25 5.70 -1.50
CA GLY A 68 -4.19 5.15 -2.34
C GLY A 68 -3.35 4.06 -1.69
N VAL A 69 -3.74 3.52 -0.52
CA VAL A 69 -3.08 2.36 0.10
C VAL A 69 -3.99 1.15 0.00
N GLY A 70 -3.59 0.15 -0.79
CA GLY A 70 -4.23 -1.16 -0.83
C GLY A 70 -3.45 -2.17 0.01
N CYS A 71 -4.16 -2.93 0.83
CA CYS A 71 -3.56 -4.00 1.64
C CYS A 71 -4.03 -5.37 1.19
N ASN A 72 -3.18 -6.37 1.39
CA ASN A 72 -3.55 -7.77 1.26
C ASN A 72 -4.55 -8.15 2.36
N PRO A 73 -5.76 -8.63 2.01
CA PRO A 73 -6.82 -8.93 2.98
C PRO A 73 -6.46 -10.09 3.91
N THR A 74 -5.50 -10.93 3.54
CA THR A 74 -5.08 -12.09 4.32
C THR A 74 -3.95 -11.75 5.31
N THR A 75 -2.99 -10.91 4.92
CA THR A 75 -1.79 -10.62 5.72
C THR A 75 -1.82 -9.25 6.40
N GLY A 76 -2.71 -8.35 5.97
CA GLY A 76 -2.76 -6.95 6.42
C GLY A 76 -1.58 -6.09 5.95
N LYS A 77 -0.70 -6.62 5.10
CA LYS A 77 0.44 -5.87 4.56
C LYS A 77 0.06 -5.03 3.36
N VAL A 78 0.79 -3.94 3.14
CA VAL A 78 0.60 -3.06 1.98
C VAL A 78 0.98 -3.81 0.71
N ALA A 79 0.02 -3.92 -0.20
CA ALA A 79 0.16 -4.58 -1.50
C ALA A 79 0.09 -3.58 -2.66
N ASP A 80 -0.62 -2.47 -2.50
CA ASP A 80 -0.79 -1.46 -3.54
C ASP A 80 -0.52 -0.05 -3.00
N LEU A 81 0.21 0.75 -3.76
CA LEU A 81 0.43 2.15 -3.47
C LEU A 81 0.16 3.02 -4.70
N LEU A 82 -0.67 4.04 -4.47
CA LEU A 82 -1.13 4.97 -5.49
C LEU A 82 -1.10 6.38 -4.93
N PHE A 83 -0.38 7.27 -5.59
CA PHE A 83 -0.50 8.69 -5.29
C PHE A 83 -0.16 9.57 -6.50
N TYR A 84 -0.78 10.75 -6.51
CA TYR A 84 -0.79 11.66 -7.65
C TYR A 84 -0.36 13.07 -7.22
N TYR A 85 0.38 13.73 -8.11
CA TYR A 85 0.72 15.16 -8.00
C TYR A 85 1.29 15.55 -6.63
N PRO A 86 2.40 14.95 -6.18
CA PRO A 86 3.04 15.41 -4.96
C PRO A 86 3.61 16.83 -5.13
N ALA A 87 3.70 17.56 -4.02
CA ALA A 87 4.23 18.92 -3.99
C ALA A 87 5.73 18.96 -4.35
N LYS A 88 6.47 17.92 -3.95
CA LYS A 88 7.87 17.73 -4.29
C LYS A 88 8.02 16.52 -5.22
N PRO A 89 8.78 16.64 -6.33
CA PRO A 89 8.94 15.54 -7.26
C PRO A 89 9.87 14.46 -6.71
N ASP A 90 10.89 14.80 -5.94
CA ASP A 90 11.95 13.84 -5.60
C ASP A 90 11.58 12.87 -4.46
N ILE A 91 11.71 11.56 -4.71
CA ILE A 91 11.55 10.50 -3.70
C ILE A 91 12.68 9.48 -3.79
N ASN A 92 13.16 8.96 -2.65
CA ASN A 92 14.20 7.94 -2.65
C ASN A 92 13.60 6.54 -2.75
N ALA A 93 14.09 5.71 -3.67
CA ALA A 93 13.61 4.33 -3.84
C ALA A 93 13.74 3.47 -2.56
N SER A 94 14.74 3.74 -1.72
CA SER A 94 14.96 2.99 -0.45
C SER A 94 13.79 3.08 0.53
N LEU A 95 12.94 4.10 0.41
CA LEU A 95 11.74 4.25 1.25
C LEU A 95 10.71 3.14 1.02
N PHE A 96 10.79 2.44 -0.11
CA PHE A 96 9.88 1.35 -0.46
C PHE A 96 10.36 -0.03 0.01
N LEU A 97 11.57 -0.15 0.57
CA LEU A 97 12.13 -1.43 1.05
C LEU A 97 11.26 -2.15 2.10
N PRO A 98 10.56 -1.46 3.01
CA PRO A 98 9.79 -2.15 4.05
C PRO A 98 8.49 -2.79 3.55
N PHE A 99 8.05 -2.50 2.32
CA PHE A 99 6.83 -3.08 1.74
C PHE A 99 7.14 -4.41 1.05
N GLN A 100 7.14 -5.48 1.84
CA GLN A 100 7.51 -6.81 1.36
C GLN A 100 6.50 -7.40 0.37
N GLU A 101 5.22 -7.05 0.51
CA GLU A 101 4.13 -7.59 -0.32
C GLU A 101 3.65 -6.59 -1.38
N LEU A 102 4.42 -5.52 -1.63
CA LEU A 102 4.07 -4.52 -2.62
C LEU A 102 4.07 -5.13 -4.02
N ARG A 103 2.88 -5.20 -4.63
CA ARG A 103 2.62 -5.71 -5.96
C ARG A 103 2.42 -4.60 -6.97
N ARG A 104 1.72 -3.53 -6.59
CA ARG A 104 1.43 -2.41 -7.51
C ARG A 104 1.92 -1.10 -6.94
N LEU A 105 2.74 -0.40 -7.71
CA LEU A 105 3.18 0.95 -7.40
C LEU A 105 2.85 1.86 -8.58
N THR A 106 1.99 2.85 -8.35
CA THR A 106 1.61 3.84 -9.34
C THR A 106 1.97 5.24 -8.87
N LEU A 107 2.78 5.93 -9.66
CA LEU A 107 3.36 7.24 -9.33
C LEU A 107 3.14 8.20 -10.49
N GLN A 108 2.58 9.38 -10.21
CA GLN A 108 2.42 10.44 -11.21
C GLN A 108 3.10 11.73 -10.79
N GLY A 109 3.97 12.27 -11.65
CA GLY A 109 4.68 13.52 -11.42
C GLY A 109 5.79 13.41 -10.37
N VAL A 110 6.45 12.26 -10.29
CA VAL A 110 7.48 11.95 -9.29
C VAL A 110 8.82 11.65 -9.97
N HIS A 111 9.90 12.11 -9.38
CA HIS A 111 11.27 11.76 -9.72
C HIS A 111 11.84 10.81 -8.67
N ILE A 112 12.07 9.56 -9.04
CA ILE A 112 12.64 8.56 -8.14
C ILE A 112 14.17 8.65 -8.20
N ILE A 113 14.79 8.87 -7.05
CA ILE A 113 16.25 8.94 -6.90
C ILE A 113 16.75 7.65 -6.25
N GLY A 114 17.78 7.07 -6.86
CA GLY A 114 18.39 5.82 -6.41
C GLY A 114 17.63 4.60 -6.91
N CYS A 115 18.35 3.50 -7.07
CA CYS A 115 17.80 2.22 -7.52
C CYS A 115 18.17 1.14 -6.50
N ILE A 116 17.22 0.26 -6.22
CA ILE A 116 17.41 -0.85 -5.27
C ILE A 116 18.09 -2.00 -6.04
N GLN A 117 19.35 -2.27 -5.74
CA GLN A 117 20.17 -3.24 -6.46
C GLN A 117 19.88 -4.68 -5.99
N ASN A 118 19.72 -5.63 -6.93
CA ASN A 118 19.65 -7.10 -6.75
C ASN A 118 18.65 -7.70 -5.72
N GLN A 119 17.86 -6.88 -5.03
CA GLN A 119 16.67 -7.24 -4.26
C GLN A 119 15.57 -6.20 -4.50
N GLY A 120 15.40 -5.82 -5.77
CA GLY A 120 14.30 -4.97 -6.21
C GLY A 120 12.98 -5.55 -5.74
N TRP A 121 11.98 -4.68 -5.56
CA TRP A 121 10.67 -4.98 -4.99
C TRP A 121 10.22 -6.42 -5.31
N PRO A 122 10.41 -7.38 -4.38
CA PRO A 122 10.53 -8.79 -4.76
C PRO A 122 9.23 -9.40 -5.24
N ASN A 123 8.12 -8.73 -4.97
CA ASN A 123 6.78 -9.13 -5.33
C ASN A 123 6.08 -8.10 -6.24
N LEU A 124 6.82 -7.14 -6.81
CA LEU A 124 6.22 -6.12 -7.64
C LEU A 124 5.81 -6.71 -9.00
N GLU A 125 4.51 -6.79 -9.20
CA GLU A 125 3.89 -7.28 -10.43
C GLU A 125 3.67 -6.13 -11.43
N SER A 126 3.50 -4.89 -10.95
CA SER A 126 3.19 -3.74 -11.78
C SER A 126 3.80 -2.44 -11.24
N LEU A 127 4.69 -1.85 -12.03
CA LEU A 127 5.15 -0.47 -11.85
C LEU A 127 4.54 0.41 -12.93
N VAL A 128 3.79 1.44 -12.54
CA VAL A 128 3.23 2.40 -13.47
C VAL A 128 3.72 3.81 -13.12
N ILE A 129 4.47 4.42 -14.02
CA ILE A 129 5.04 5.76 -13.87
C ILE A 129 4.49 6.69 -14.95
N TYR A 130 3.79 7.75 -14.54
CA TYR A 130 3.20 8.75 -15.45
C TYR A 130 3.87 10.11 -15.26
N SER A 131 4.45 10.67 -16.33
CA SER A 131 5.16 11.95 -16.26
C SER A 131 6.19 11.99 -15.12
N SER A 132 6.85 10.85 -14.90
CA SER A 132 7.75 10.57 -13.79
C SER A 132 9.09 10.08 -14.37
N SER A 133 10.20 10.36 -13.70
CA SER A 133 11.54 9.94 -14.12
C SER A 133 12.24 9.15 -13.01
N ILE A 134 13.19 8.27 -13.39
CA ILE A 134 13.98 7.49 -12.44
C ILE A 134 15.46 7.75 -12.72
N SER A 135 16.19 8.16 -11.70
CA SER A 135 17.64 8.41 -11.77
C SER A 135 18.38 7.48 -10.81
N CYS A 136 19.08 6.47 -11.36
CA CYS A 136 19.96 5.61 -10.57
C CYS A 136 21.31 6.31 -10.37
N THR A 137 21.61 6.76 -9.15
CA THR A 137 22.88 7.46 -8.83
C THR A 137 24.01 6.53 -8.40
N ASN A 138 23.84 5.21 -8.48
CA ASN A 138 24.90 4.26 -8.11
C ASN A 138 25.86 4.06 -9.30
N SER A 139 27.14 4.24 -9.01
CA SER A 139 28.27 4.20 -9.94
C SER A 139 28.31 2.97 -10.86
N LEU A 140 28.40 3.24 -12.16
CA LEU A 140 28.96 2.44 -13.27
C LEU A 140 28.45 1.03 -13.60
N GLU A 141 27.56 0.39 -12.85
CA GLU A 141 26.87 -0.83 -13.30
C GLU A 141 25.47 -0.87 -12.71
N THR A 142 24.41 -0.83 -13.53
CA THR A 142 23.02 -1.31 -13.27
C THR A 142 21.90 -0.50 -13.96
N VAL A 143 22.14 0.05 -15.15
CA VAL A 143 21.03 0.56 -15.99
C VAL A 143 20.19 -0.60 -16.57
N ALA A 144 20.72 -1.82 -16.62
CA ALA A 144 20.01 -3.00 -17.14
C ALA A 144 19.04 -3.67 -16.15
N ALA A 145 19.06 -3.30 -14.86
CA ALA A 145 18.30 -4.00 -13.81
C ALA A 145 17.06 -3.22 -13.32
N ALA A 146 16.79 -2.04 -13.86
CA ALA A 146 15.71 -1.19 -13.35
C ALA A 146 14.31 -1.59 -13.85
N MET A 147 14.22 -2.36 -14.96
CA MET A 147 12.93 -2.69 -15.60
C MET A 147 12.98 -4.01 -16.41
N ASN A 148 13.58 -5.07 -15.87
CA ASN A 148 13.47 -6.41 -16.46
C ASN A 148 12.98 -7.42 -15.43
#